data_AF-A0A8S9Z170-F1
#
_entry.id   AF-A0A8S9Z170-F1
#
_cell.length_a   1.000
_cell.length_b   1.000
_cell.length_c   1.000
_cell.angle_alpha   90.00
_cell.angle_beta   90.00
_cell.angle_gamma   90.00
#
_symmetry.space_group_name_H-M   'P 1'
#
loop_
_entity.id
_entity.type
_entity.pdbx_description
1 polymer ?
#
loop_
_entity_poly.entity_id
_entity_poly.type
_entity_poly.pdbx_seq_one_letter_code
_entity_poly.pdbx_strand_id
1 'polypeptide(L)'
;MAYKIDFKFYWTLQTILSAVLYTLSTLPLFSYPVGGGTAGSILASKLVEAFQQLNQRGGPCFQKEQTLPGLCVSQNQYLQVLRSRWRPRQSLLACSTPNPHILILEAGPQISWLQRKLSDIPLAPPLLLGVGIDRIYKTVSQTASAAGLKNKQLLLPTGRMLGGSAMLNAMIFSLGNREDESSKQFHSWYPHFFSELFKINEPG
;
A
#
# COMPACT_ATOMS: atom_id res chain seq x y z
N MET A 1 20.98 48.41 -15.77
CA MET A 1 20.01 47.66 -16.60
C MET A 1 19.31 46.66 -15.69
N ALA A 2 18.06 46.93 -15.32
CA ALA A 2 17.24 46.03 -14.51
C ALA A 2 16.44 45.13 -15.45
N TYR A 3 16.61 43.81 -15.34
CA TYR A 3 15.80 42.86 -16.07
C TYR A 3 14.53 42.56 -15.27
N LYS A 4 13.40 42.92 -15.86
CA LYS A 4 12.05 42.60 -15.43
C LYS A 4 11.85 41.09 -15.57
N ILE A 5 11.74 40.40 -14.43
CA ILE A 5 11.34 38.99 -14.39
C ILE A 5 9.82 38.97 -14.39
N ASP A 6 9.22 38.60 -15.53
CA ASP A 6 7.77 38.52 -15.68
C ASP A 6 7.21 37.36 -14.82
N PHE A 7 6.37 37.76 -13.85
CA PHE A 7 5.56 36.91 -12.99
C PHE A 7 4.53 36.12 -13.82
N LYS A 8 4.87 34.90 -14.24
CA LYS A 8 3.90 33.90 -14.77
C LYS A 8 3.82 32.61 -13.95
N PHE A 9 4.47 32.54 -12.78
CA PHE A 9 4.57 31.31 -11.98
C PHE A 9 3.64 31.24 -10.76
N TYR A 10 2.96 32.36 -10.42
CA TYR A 10 2.13 32.40 -9.20
C TYR A 10 0.75 31.76 -9.39
N TRP A 11 0.21 31.81 -10.62
CA TRP A 11 -1.11 31.25 -10.92
C TRP A 11 -1.13 29.72 -10.93
N THR A 12 -0.03 29.05 -11.31
CA THR A 12 0.05 27.57 -11.36
C THR A 12 0.22 26.95 -9.98
N LEU A 13 1.01 27.54 -9.10
CA LEU A 13 1.14 27.06 -7.72
C LEU A 13 -0.16 27.25 -6.93
N GLN A 14 -0.83 28.39 -7.09
CA GLN A 14 -2.09 28.65 -6.38
C GLN A 14 -3.24 27.75 -6.86
N THR A 15 -3.32 27.48 -8.16
CA THR A 15 -4.31 26.53 -8.71
C THR A 15 -4.02 25.08 -8.31
N ILE A 16 -2.75 24.67 -8.26
CA ILE A 16 -2.37 23.33 -7.79
C ILE A 16 -2.63 23.21 -6.28
N LEU A 17 -2.26 24.20 -5.46
CA LEU A 17 -2.56 24.20 -4.03
C LEU A 17 -4.07 24.21 -3.78
N SER A 18 -4.84 25.02 -4.51
CA SER A 18 -6.29 25.04 -4.36
C SER A 18 -6.91 23.73 -4.82
N ALA A 19 -6.44 23.10 -5.90
CA ALA A 19 -6.94 21.81 -6.36
C ALA A 19 -6.59 20.66 -5.40
N VAL A 20 -5.39 20.68 -4.81
CA VAL A 20 -4.97 19.71 -3.78
C VAL A 20 -5.77 19.92 -2.49
N LEU A 21 -5.97 21.16 -2.05
CA LEU A 21 -6.78 21.48 -0.87
C LEU A 21 -8.27 21.16 -1.09
N TYR A 22 -8.79 21.42 -2.29
CA TYR A 22 -10.18 21.11 -2.64
C TYR A 22 -10.40 19.60 -2.72
N THR A 23 -9.49 18.86 -3.36
CA THR A 23 -9.54 17.39 -3.37
C THR A 23 -9.45 16.84 -1.95
N LEU A 24 -8.51 17.30 -1.12
CA LEU A 24 -8.41 16.94 0.31
C LEU A 24 -9.68 17.26 1.12
N SER A 25 -10.40 18.34 0.81
CA SER A 25 -11.64 18.72 1.50
C SER A 25 -12.88 17.91 1.09
N THR A 26 -12.84 17.30 -0.11
CA THR A 26 -13.90 16.44 -0.64
C THR A 26 -13.62 14.95 -0.47
N LEU A 27 -12.42 14.59 0.00
CA LEU A 27 -12.11 13.22 0.34
C LEU A 27 -13.05 12.78 1.48
N PRO A 28 -13.70 11.62 1.36
CA PRO A 28 -14.46 11.07 2.46
C PRO A 28 -13.55 10.95 3.68
N LEU A 29 -14.12 11.19 4.87
CA LEU A 29 -13.46 11.24 6.19
C LEU A 29 -12.51 10.06 6.49
N PHE A 30 -12.53 8.99 5.68
CA PHE A 30 -11.62 7.85 5.73
C PHE A 30 -10.99 7.59 4.35
N SER A 31 -9.94 8.34 4.03
CA SER A 31 -9.11 8.09 2.85
C SER A 31 -7.71 7.66 3.28
N TYR A 32 -7.25 6.51 2.80
CA TYR A 32 -5.93 5.94 3.14
C TYR A 32 -4.93 6.22 2.01
N PRO A 33 -4.05 7.22 2.16
CA PRO A 33 -3.00 7.46 1.17
C PRO A 33 -1.92 6.38 1.28
N VAL A 34 -1.57 5.77 0.15
CA VAL A 34 -0.50 4.78 0.03
C VAL A 34 0.39 5.10 -1.16
N GLY A 35 1.68 4.82 -1.06
CA GLY A 35 2.60 4.98 -2.18
C GLY A 35 2.36 3.93 -3.28
N GLY A 36 2.67 4.26 -4.52
CA GLY A 36 2.60 3.33 -5.66
C GLY A 36 3.80 2.41 -5.82
N GLY A 37 4.88 2.61 -5.05
CA GLY A 37 6.04 1.73 -5.04
C GLY A 37 5.74 0.34 -4.45
N THR A 38 6.71 -0.56 -4.46
CA THR A 38 6.53 -1.99 -4.11
C THR A 38 5.81 -2.22 -2.78
N ALA A 39 6.27 -1.61 -1.70
CA ALA A 39 5.66 -1.77 -0.38
C ALA A 39 4.25 -1.18 -0.32
N GLY A 40 4.04 -0.02 -0.96
CA GLY A 40 2.75 0.65 -0.96
C GLY A 40 1.70 -0.06 -1.80
N SER A 41 2.08 -0.69 -2.92
CA SER A 41 1.18 -1.57 -3.68
C SER A 41 0.78 -2.82 -2.91
N ILE A 42 1.70 -3.40 -2.12
CA ILE A 42 1.39 -4.55 -1.25
C ILE A 42 0.42 -4.13 -0.15
N LEU A 43 0.69 -2.99 0.51
CA LEU A 43 -0.18 -2.43 1.53
C LEU A 43 -1.59 -2.13 0.97
N ALA A 44 -1.66 -1.52 -0.22
CA ALA A 44 -2.93 -1.25 -0.89
C ALA A 44 -3.73 -2.55 -1.12
N SER A 45 -3.10 -3.60 -1.63
CA SER A 45 -3.73 -4.91 -1.83
C SER A 45 -4.25 -5.49 -0.52
N LYS A 46 -3.42 -5.45 0.54
CA LYS A 46 -3.77 -5.97 1.86
C LYS A 46 -4.93 -5.21 2.51
N LEU A 47 -4.96 -3.89 2.35
CA LEU A 47 -6.08 -3.07 2.80
C LEU A 47 -7.36 -3.45 2.05
N VAL A 48 -7.31 -3.53 0.71
CA VAL A 48 -8.46 -3.95 -0.10
C VAL A 48 -8.97 -5.32 0.33
N GLU A 49 -8.08 -6.30 0.48
CA GLU A 49 -8.40 -7.65 0.95
C GLU A 49 -9.06 -7.62 2.34
N ALA A 50 -8.49 -6.88 3.29
CA ALA A 50 -9.03 -6.77 4.65
C ALA A 50 -10.44 -6.16 4.66
N PHE A 51 -10.67 -5.09 3.91
CA PHE A 51 -12.00 -4.47 3.83
C PHE A 51 -13.03 -5.35 3.10
N GLN A 52 -12.61 -6.08 2.06
CA GLN A 52 -13.47 -7.09 1.43
C GLN A 52 -13.87 -8.18 2.42
N GLN A 53 -12.93 -8.67 3.25
CA GLN A 53 -13.23 -9.65 4.29
C GLN A 53 -14.18 -9.10 5.36
N LEU A 54 -14.02 -7.84 5.78
CA LEU A 54 -14.92 -7.18 6.73
C LEU A 54 -16.34 -7.03 6.16
N ASN A 55 -16.47 -6.73 4.87
CA ASN A 55 -17.76 -6.64 4.20
C ASN A 55 -18.42 -8.01 4.05
N GLN A 56 -17.64 -9.07 3.75
CA GLN A 56 -18.15 -10.44 3.63
C GLN A 56 -18.58 -11.06 4.97
N ARG A 57 -17.88 -10.73 6.07
CA ARG A 57 -18.19 -11.26 7.40
C ARG A 57 -19.37 -10.55 8.09
N GLY A 58 -19.90 -9.46 7.50
CA GLY A 58 -20.77 -8.52 8.20
C GLY A 58 -19.96 -7.85 9.30
N GLY A 59 -19.49 -6.62 9.06
CA GLY A 59 -18.42 -5.99 9.85
C GLY A 59 -18.61 -6.09 11.37
N PRO A 60 -17.53 -6.01 12.16
CA PRO A 60 -17.63 -6.07 13.61
C PRO A 60 -18.45 -4.87 14.09
N CYS A 61 -19.75 -5.08 14.34
CA CYS A 61 -20.45 -4.23 15.29
C CYS A 61 -19.69 -4.47 16.59
N PHE A 62 -18.98 -3.44 17.09
CA PHE A 62 -18.28 -3.49 18.36
C PHE A 62 -19.33 -3.74 19.44
N GLN A 63 -19.66 -5.01 19.71
CA GLN A 63 -20.46 -5.37 20.85
C GLN A 63 -19.55 -5.12 22.03
N LYS A 64 -19.72 -3.96 22.65
CA LYS A 64 -19.18 -3.71 23.98
C LYS A 64 -19.75 -4.83 24.84
N GLU A 65 -18.89 -5.75 25.23
CA GLU A 65 -19.20 -6.89 26.08
C GLU A 65 -19.70 -6.33 27.42
N GLN A 66 -21.01 -6.13 27.55
CA GLN A 66 -21.64 -5.98 28.84
C GLN A 66 -21.88 -7.39 29.36
N THR A 67 -20.98 -7.80 30.24
CA THR A 67 -21.18 -8.92 31.15
C THR A 67 -22.57 -8.83 31.79
N LEU A 68 -23.45 -9.77 31.45
CA LEU A 68 -24.44 -10.40 32.35
C LEU A 68 -25.07 -11.61 31.62
N PRO A 69 -25.29 -12.74 32.32
CA PRO A 69 -25.43 -14.04 31.69
C PRO A 69 -26.86 -14.36 31.28
N GLY A 70 -27.02 -15.08 30.17
CA GLY A 70 -28.11 -16.04 30.02
C GLY A 70 -28.97 -15.92 28.77
N LEU A 71 -29.11 -17.10 28.13
CA LEU A 71 -30.17 -17.58 27.24
C LEU A 71 -30.21 -17.08 25.78
N CYS A 72 -29.64 -17.92 24.91
CA CYS A 72 -30.21 -18.18 23.58
C CYS A 72 -31.46 -19.06 23.71
N VAL A 73 -32.60 -18.65 23.13
CA VAL A 73 -33.67 -19.58 22.73
C VAL A 73 -34.16 -19.24 21.33
N SER A 74 -34.29 -20.32 20.56
CA SER A 74 -34.64 -20.46 19.16
C SER A 74 -36.15 -20.31 18.88
N GLN A 75 -36.44 -20.07 17.60
CA GLN A 75 -37.66 -20.40 16.84
C GLN A 75 -38.89 -19.47 16.91
N ASN A 76 -39.21 -18.96 15.71
CA ASN A 76 -40.54 -18.89 15.08
C ASN A 76 -41.76 -19.11 15.99
N GLN A 77 -42.60 -18.08 16.12
CA GLN A 77 -43.95 -18.02 15.54
C GLN A 77 -44.71 -16.81 16.10
N TYR A 78 -45.54 -16.24 15.24
CA TYR A 78 -46.73 -15.42 15.52
C TYR A 78 -47.08 -15.23 17.01
N LEU A 79 -47.06 -13.98 17.49
CA LEU A 79 -48.07 -13.43 18.40
C LEU A 79 -47.88 -11.91 18.54
N GLN A 80 -48.85 -11.15 18.02
CA GLN A 80 -48.98 -9.73 18.32
C GLN A 80 -49.41 -9.57 19.79
N VAL A 81 -48.72 -8.71 20.54
CA VAL A 81 -49.28 -8.10 21.74
C VAL A 81 -49.05 -6.60 21.67
N LEU A 82 -50.15 -5.88 21.43
CA LEU A 82 -50.29 -4.45 21.67
C LEU A 82 -49.98 -4.15 23.15
N ARG A 83 -48.82 -3.55 23.42
CA ARG A 83 -48.61 -2.74 24.62
C ARG A 83 -47.86 -1.47 24.26
N SER A 84 -48.62 -0.37 24.31
CA SER A 84 -48.14 1.00 24.41
C SER A 84 -47.25 1.15 25.66
N ARG A 85 -45.93 1.07 25.48
CA ARG A 85 -44.98 1.43 26.53
C ARG A 85 -43.71 1.96 25.88
N TRP A 86 -43.54 3.28 26.00
CA TRP A 86 -42.31 4.06 25.82
C TRP A 86 -41.10 3.23 25.34
N ARG A 87 -40.88 3.19 24.02
CA ARG A 87 -39.57 2.80 23.50
C ARG A 87 -38.66 4.02 23.66
N PRO A 88 -37.54 3.94 24.40
CA PRO A 88 -36.46 4.87 24.13
C PRO A 88 -36.12 4.67 22.65
N ARG A 89 -35.92 5.77 21.93
CA ARG A 89 -35.49 5.79 20.54
C ARG A 89 -34.15 5.06 20.49
N GLN A 90 -34.17 3.75 20.33
CA GLN A 90 -32.98 2.98 19.97
C GLN A 90 -32.61 3.56 18.61
N SER A 91 -31.64 4.47 18.62
CA SER A 91 -30.87 4.77 17.43
C SER A 91 -30.42 3.43 16.91
N LEU A 92 -31.04 2.98 15.80
CA LEU A 92 -30.49 1.94 14.98
C LEU A 92 -29.06 2.39 14.70
N LEU A 93 -28.09 1.84 15.44
CA LEU A 93 -26.69 1.91 15.08
C LEU A 93 -26.63 1.09 13.80
N ALA A 94 -26.90 1.77 12.69
CA ALA A 94 -26.67 1.24 11.37
C ALA A 94 -25.18 0.90 11.33
N CYS A 95 -24.86 -0.39 11.38
CA CYS A 95 -23.51 -0.87 11.12
C CYS A 95 -23.24 -0.53 9.64
N SER A 96 -22.76 0.69 9.40
CA SER A 96 -22.33 1.14 8.09
C SER A 96 -21.14 0.28 7.71
N THR A 97 -21.26 -0.48 6.62
CA THR A 97 -20.11 -1.17 6.04
C THR A 97 -19.08 -0.11 5.68
N PRO A 98 -17.82 -0.23 6.14
CA PRO A 98 -16.79 0.71 5.75
C PRO A 98 -16.51 0.50 4.25
N ASN A 99 -16.79 1.53 3.44
CA ASN A 99 -16.31 1.59 2.06
C ASN A 99 -15.00 2.41 2.06
N PRO A 100 -13.84 1.76 2.13
CA PRO A 100 -12.57 2.47 2.20
C PRO A 100 -12.25 3.16 0.88
N HIS A 101 -11.79 4.41 0.95
CA HIS A 101 -11.19 5.06 -0.21
C HIS A 101 -9.67 4.95 -0.09
N ILE A 102 -9.04 4.22 -1.00
CA ILE A 102 -7.59 4.04 -1.03
C ILE A 102 -7.03 4.91 -2.15
N LEU A 103 -6.17 5.86 -1.78
CA LEU A 103 -5.53 6.77 -2.73
C LEU A 103 -4.10 6.31 -2.96
N ILE A 104 -3.78 5.91 -4.20
CA ILE A 104 -2.43 5.49 -4.57
C ILE A 104 -1.69 6.68 -5.20
N LEU A 105 -0.54 7.04 -4.64
CA LEU A 105 0.32 8.11 -5.12
C LEU A 105 1.59 7.55 -5.75
N GLU A 106 1.74 7.72 -7.06
CA GLU A 106 2.90 7.26 -7.83
C GLU A 106 3.52 8.41 -8.63
N ALA A 107 4.85 8.56 -8.55
CA ALA A 107 5.57 9.64 -9.25
C ALA A 107 6.00 9.24 -10.67
N GLY A 108 5.94 7.94 -10.98
CA GLY A 108 6.22 7.38 -12.29
C GLY A 108 5.15 7.62 -13.34
N PRO A 109 5.50 7.52 -14.63
CA PRO A 109 4.50 7.48 -15.68
C PRO A 109 3.65 6.20 -15.59
N GLN A 110 2.48 6.24 -16.21
CA GLN A 110 1.72 5.04 -16.47
C GLN A 110 2.47 4.17 -17.48
N ILE A 111 2.69 2.90 -17.14
CA ILE A 111 3.40 1.96 -18.02
C ILE A 111 2.53 1.53 -19.19
N SER A 112 3.16 1.32 -20.35
CA SER A 112 2.48 0.77 -21.52
C SER A 112 2.19 -0.73 -21.34
N TRP A 113 1.26 -1.26 -22.14
CA TRP A 113 0.97 -2.69 -22.18
C TRP A 113 2.22 -3.53 -22.46
N LEU A 114 3.07 -3.08 -23.40
CA LEU A 114 4.30 -3.78 -23.77
C LEU A 114 5.31 -3.79 -22.61
N GLN A 115 5.52 -2.66 -21.95
CA GLN A 115 6.41 -2.57 -20.78
C GLN A 115 5.96 -3.50 -19.65
N ARG A 116 4.64 -3.56 -19.40
CA ARG A 116 4.07 -4.50 -18.43
C ARG A 116 4.36 -5.96 -18.81
N LYS A 117 4.21 -6.32 -20.08
CA LYS A 117 4.49 -7.69 -20.55
C LYS A 117 5.96 -8.07 -20.50
N LEU A 118 6.85 -7.12 -20.74
CA LEU A 118 8.29 -7.34 -20.57
C LEU A 118 8.65 -7.53 -19.09
N SER A 119 7.98 -6.83 -18.17
CA SER A 119 8.20 -7.00 -16.72
C SER A 119 7.83 -8.41 -16.24
N ASP A 120 6.79 -9.02 -16.81
CA ASP A 120 6.35 -10.38 -16.46
C ASP A 120 7.35 -11.47 -16.92
N ILE A 121 8.24 -11.17 -17.86
CA ILE A 121 9.22 -12.14 -18.40
C ILE A 121 10.53 -12.00 -17.60
N PRO A 122 11.02 -13.02 -16.89
CA PRO A 122 12.14 -12.88 -15.95
C PRO A 122 13.45 -12.41 -16.59
N LEU A 123 13.65 -12.72 -17.87
CA LEU A 123 14.87 -12.39 -18.62
C LEU A 123 14.81 -11.01 -19.31
N ALA A 124 13.63 -10.40 -19.41
CA ALA A 124 13.43 -9.13 -20.09
C ALA A 124 13.62 -7.84 -19.25
N PRO A 125 13.77 -7.82 -17.90
CA PRO A 125 13.98 -6.58 -17.16
C PRO A 125 15.17 -5.71 -17.61
N PRO A 126 16.30 -6.27 -18.08
CA PRO A 126 17.37 -5.45 -18.65
C PRO A 126 16.93 -4.56 -19.82
N LEU A 127 15.90 -4.97 -20.58
CA LEU A 127 15.33 -4.18 -21.69
C LEU A 127 14.51 -2.98 -21.21
N LEU A 128 14.13 -2.96 -19.93
CA LEU A 128 13.32 -1.93 -19.29
C LEU A 128 14.16 -0.87 -18.57
N LEU A 129 15.48 -1.02 -18.53
CA LEU A 129 16.37 -0.04 -17.93
C LEU A 129 16.63 1.12 -18.90
N GLY A 130 16.52 2.36 -18.43
CA GLY A 130 16.76 3.57 -19.22
C GLY A 130 15.66 3.98 -20.20
N VAL A 131 14.49 3.31 -20.17
CA VAL A 131 13.36 3.62 -21.08
C VAL A 131 12.33 4.57 -20.47
N GLY A 132 12.70 5.28 -19.39
CA GLY A 132 11.89 6.35 -18.78
C GLY A 132 10.88 5.88 -17.72
N ILE A 133 10.83 4.57 -17.44
CA ILE A 133 10.07 3.98 -16.33
C ILE A 133 10.94 3.75 -15.08
N ASP A 134 12.22 4.06 -15.17
CA ASP A 134 13.20 4.02 -14.11
C ASP A 134 13.74 5.43 -13.83
N ARG A 135 14.10 5.67 -12.57
CA ARG A 135 14.89 6.82 -12.16
C ARG A 135 16.33 6.34 -11.96
N ILE A 136 17.23 6.85 -12.80
CA ILE A 136 18.65 6.53 -12.73
C ILE A 136 19.35 7.54 -11.83
N TYR A 137 19.68 7.12 -10.61
CA TYR A 137 20.55 7.91 -9.74
C TYR A 137 22.00 7.71 -10.16
N LYS A 138 22.82 8.75 -9.96
CA LYS A 138 24.26 8.69 -10.18
C LYS A 138 24.97 8.95 -8.87
N THR A 139 25.97 8.14 -8.55
CA THR A 139 26.82 8.40 -7.40
C THR A 139 27.74 9.60 -7.69
N VAL A 140 28.29 10.19 -6.63
CA VAL A 140 29.44 11.09 -6.76
C VAL A 140 30.64 10.30 -7.30
N SER A 141 31.67 11.01 -7.80
CA SER A 141 32.86 10.33 -8.33
C SER A 141 33.56 9.51 -7.23
N GLN A 142 33.75 8.21 -7.47
CA GLN A 142 34.30 7.24 -6.52
C GLN A 142 35.54 6.58 -7.11
N THR A 143 36.71 6.94 -6.59
CA THR A 143 38.01 6.41 -7.06
C THR A 143 38.25 4.97 -6.62
N ALA A 144 37.70 4.52 -5.49
CA ALA A 144 37.89 3.16 -5.00
C ALA A 144 36.93 2.14 -5.64
N SER A 145 35.64 2.49 -5.73
CA SER A 145 34.59 1.53 -6.14
C SER A 145 34.23 1.61 -7.63
N ALA A 146 34.48 2.74 -8.29
CA ALA A 146 34.02 3.00 -9.66
C ALA A 146 35.16 3.44 -10.60
N ALA A 147 36.42 3.13 -10.26
CA ALA A 147 37.60 3.61 -10.99
C ALA A 147 37.55 3.39 -12.52
N GLY A 148 37.02 2.24 -12.94
CA GLY A 148 36.91 1.84 -14.35
C GLY A 148 35.65 2.33 -15.07
N LEU A 149 34.74 3.04 -14.38
CA LEU A 149 33.49 3.53 -14.97
C LEU A 149 33.64 4.96 -15.51
N LYS A 150 32.77 5.33 -16.46
CA LYS A 150 32.70 6.69 -16.99
C LYS A 150 32.47 7.68 -15.84
N ASN A 151 33.30 8.72 -15.77
CA ASN A 151 33.32 9.73 -14.70
C ASN A 151 33.56 9.17 -13.28
N LYS A 152 33.96 7.90 -13.17
CA LYS A 152 34.05 7.14 -11.92
C LYS A 152 32.74 7.14 -11.13
N GLN A 153 31.60 6.97 -11.81
CA GLN A 153 30.27 7.01 -11.19
C GLN A 153 29.52 5.70 -11.45
N LEU A 154 28.73 5.28 -10.47
CA LEU A 154 27.79 4.17 -10.57
C LEU A 154 26.43 4.70 -11.01
N LEU A 155 25.76 3.94 -11.88
CA LEU A 155 24.36 4.15 -12.24
C LEU A 155 23.51 3.23 -11.38
N LEU A 156 22.56 3.80 -10.64
CA LEU A 156 21.66 3.08 -9.75
C LEU A 156 20.22 3.28 -10.25
N PRO A 157 19.78 2.47 -11.22
CA PRO A 157 18.40 2.53 -11.69
C PRO A 157 17.45 2.04 -10.59
N THR A 158 16.35 2.77 -10.41
CA THR A 158 15.28 2.44 -9.47
C THR A 158 13.95 2.51 -10.19
N GLY A 159 13.04 1.57 -9.91
CA GLY A 159 11.72 1.58 -10.54
C GLY A 159 10.95 2.83 -10.18
N ARG A 160 10.45 3.53 -11.20
CA ARG A 160 9.64 4.74 -11.07
C ARG A 160 8.35 4.51 -11.84
N MET A 161 7.53 3.61 -11.31
CA MET A 161 6.24 3.19 -11.85
C MET A 161 5.44 2.49 -10.74
N LEU A 162 4.15 2.27 -10.99
CA LEU A 162 3.31 1.48 -10.08
C LEU A 162 3.90 0.07 -9.91
N GLY A 163 4.11 -0.36 -8.68
CA GLY A 163 4.84 -1.59 -8.32
C GLY A 163 6.32 -1.38 -8.00
N GLY A 164 6.88 -0.21 -8.33
CA GLY A 164 8.26 0.20 -8.01
C GLY A 164 9.33 -0.69 -8.65
N SER A 165 10.47 -0.83 -7.98
CA SER A 165 11.60 -1.64 -8.45
C SER A 165 11.29 -3.14 -8.59
N ALA A 166 10.23 -3.63 -7.96
CA ALA A 166 9.79 -5.02 -8.16
C ALA A 166 9.39 -5.30 -9.63
N MET A 167 8.92 -4.29 -10.38
CA MET A 167 8.63 -4.42 -11.81
C MET A 167 9.89 -4.51 -12.68
N LEU A 168 11.05 -4.14 -12.14
CA LEU A 168 12.35 -4.27 -12.80
C LEU A 168 13.16 -5.45 -12.23
N ASN A 169 12.57 -6.25 -11.34
CA ASN A 169 13.24 -7.39 -10.74
C ASN A 169 13.37 -8.53 -11.75
N ALA A 170 14.51 -9.23 -11.76
CA ALA A 170 14.72 -10.47 -12.52
C ALA A 170 13.95 -11.69 -11.94
N MET A 171 12.92 -11.42 -11.15
CA MET A 171 12.15 -12.40 -10.37
C MET A 171 13.01 -13.34 -9.51
N ILE A 172 14.19 -12.88 -9.10
CA ILE A 172 15.04 -13.61 -8.17
C ILE A 172 14.50 -13.35 -6.77
N PHE A 173 14.17 -14.44 -6.07
CA PHE A 173 13.86 -14.42 -4.65
C PHE A 173 15.05 -15.02 -3.89
N SER A 174 15.65 -14.24 -3.00
CA SER A 174 16.78 -14.65 -2.17
C SER A 174 16.60 -14.12 -0.75
N LEU A 175 16.86 -14.98 0.24
CA LEU A 175 16.75 -14.66 1.67
C LEU A 175 18.08 -14.17 2.28
N GLY A 176 19.18 -14.23 1.53
CA GLY A 176 20.52 -14.00 2.06
C GLY A 176 21.09 -15.20 2.84
N ASN A 177 22.30 -15.04 3.37
CA ASN A 177 22.93 -16.09 4.16
C ASN A 177 22.42 -16.04 5.61
N ARG A 178 22.22 -17.20 6.24
CA ARG A 178 21.82 -17.29 7.66
C ARG A 178 22.88 -16.69 8.59
N GLU A 179 24.15 -16.70 8.17
CA GLU A 179 25.24 -16.14 8.95
C GLU A 179 25.32 -14.61 8.89
N ASP A 180 24.62 -13.97 7.95
CA ASP A 180 24.59 -12.51 7.84
C ASP A 180 23.90 -11.91 9.07
N GLU A 181 24.52 -10.88 9.65
CA GLU A 181 24.01 -10.24 10.87
C GLU A 181 22.60 -9.68 10.69
N SER A 182 22.30 -9.16 9.50
CA SER A 182 20.96 -8.68 9.13
C SER A 182 19.92 -9.82 9.12
N SER A 183 20.32 -11.02 8.70
CA SER A 183 19.46 -12.20 8.70
C SER A 183 19.18 -12.68 10.12
N LYS A 184 20.21 -12.70 10.98
CA LYS A 184 20.08 -13.01 12.42
C LYS A 184 19.16 -12.03 13.14
N GLN A 185 19.34 -10.73 12.90
CA GLN A 185 18.49 -9.68 13.47
C GLN A 185 17.04 -9.82 13.00
N PHE A 186 16.82 -10.07 11.72
CA PHE A 186 15.47 -10.28 11.18
C PHE A 186 14.79 -11.48 11.83
N HIS A 187 15.49 -12.61 11.98
CA HIS A 187 14.93 -13.80 12.64
C HIS A 187 14.57 -13.54 14.11
N SER A 188 15.35 -12.72 14.82
CA SER A 188 15.04 -12.31 16.19
C SER A 188 13.76 -11.48 16.29
N TRP A 189 13.46 -10.62 15.31
CA TRP A 189 12.23 -9.83 15.29
C TRP A 189 11.02 -10.64 14.85
N TYR A 190 11.23 -11.67 14.01
CA TYR A 190 10.17 -12.47 13.42
C TYR A 190 10.50 -13.97 13.52
N PRO A 191 10.37 -14.57 14.72
CA PRO A 191 10.77 -15.97 14.94
C PRO A 191 9.98 -16.96 14.08
N HIS A 192 8.70 -16.69 13.83
CA HIS A 192 7.80 -17.58 13.08
C HIS A 192 7.76 -17.33 11.56
N PHE A 193 8.48 -16.33 11.05
CA PHE A 193 8.38 -15.96 9.64
C PHE A 193 8.76 -17.12 8.69
N PHE A 194 9.86 -17.82 8.99
CA PHE A 194 10.32 -18.91 8.13
C PHE A 194 9.47 -20.18 8.26
N SER A 195 8.97 -20.49 9.46
CA SER A 195 8.06 -21.63 9.65
C SER A 195 6.75 -21.41 8.89
N GLU A 196 6.22 -20.19 8.88
CA GLU A 196 5.04 -19.81 8.07
C GLU A 196 5.33 -19.88 6.57
N LEU A 197 6.48 -19.33 6.14
CA LEU A 197 6.84 -19.24 4.72
C LEU A 197 7.08 -20.62 4.09
N PHE A 198 7.72 -21.53 4.82
CA PHE A 198 8.02 -22.88 4.33
C PHE A 198 6.98 -23.93 4.76
N LYS A 199 5.93 -23.54 5.51
CA LYS A 199 4.94 -24.46 6.11
C LYS A 199 5.61 -25.67 6.78
N ILE A 200 6.74 -25.44 7.44
CA ILE A 200 7.41 -26.50 8.18
C ILE A 200 6.58 -26.69 9.44
N ASN A 201 5.83 -27.79 9.51
CA ASN A 201 5.18 -28.20 10.74
C ASN A 201 6.30 -28.42 11.76
N GLU A 202 6.38 -27.57 12.79
CA GLU A 202 7.25 -27.79 13.95
C GLU A 202 6.94 -29.18 14.52
N PRO A 203 7.91 -30.11 14.63
CA PRO A 203 7.69 -31.31 15.43
C PRO A 203 7.55 -30.87 16.89
N GLY A 204 6.40 -31.20 17.48
CA GLY A 204 6.10 -30.95 18.90
C GLY A 204 6.91 -31.80 19.86
#